data_AF-A0A835WI06-F1
#
_entry.id   AF-A0A835WI06-F1
#
_cell.length_a   1.000
_cell.length_b   1.000
_cell.length_c   1.000
_cell.angle_alpha   90.00
_cell.angle_beta   90.00
_cell.angle_gamma   90.00
#
_symmetry.space_group_name_H-M   'P 1'
#
loop_
_entity.id
_entity.type
_entity.pdbx_description
1 polymer ?
#
loop_
_entity_poly.entity_id
_entity_poly.type
_entity_poly.pdbx_seq_one_letter_code
_entity_poly.pdbx_strand_id
1 'polypeptide(L)'
;MGSPSSSGAPAAQPGPATASAGGSASQPQQKNIGVLFVCLGNICRSPTAEAVFKAVVQRAGLADAFDIDSCGTGGGNPDWFTEGGWSYHEGDPADSRMTLTARKRGVLLTSRSRPLAPLDFSRFDYIVGMDAKNIRAIRTAADYWRVRPMGADKVPEAYGQRLSLMTSYCTKFKGEPEVPDPYYGGPAGFERVLDLLDDACEGLLTQIRQERGL
;
A
#
# COMPACT_ATOMS: atom_id res chain seq x y z
N MET A 1 -71.57 27.97 8.15
CA MET A 1 -70.31 27.89 8.93
C MET A 1 -70.32 26.57 9.70
N GLY A 2 -69.28 25.75 9.58
CA GLY A 2 -68.93 24.69 10.54
C GLY A 2 -69.68 23.36 10.48
N SER A 3 -69.09 22.38 9.78
CA SER A 3 -69.17 20.92 10.05
C SER A 3 -68.50 20.58 11.42
N PRO A 4 -68.33 19.31 11.84
CA PRO A 4 -69.26 18.16 11.95
C PRO A 4 -69.11 17.35 13.28
N SER A 5 -70.02 16.37 13.45
CA SER A 5 -69.84 14.97 13.90
C SER A 5 -68.65 14.54 14.78
N SER A 6 -68.92 13.74 15.82
CA SER A 6 -68.72 12.27 15.78
C SER A 6 -68.93 11.58 17.14
N SER A 7 -69.60 10.44 17.07
CA SER A 7 -69.86 9.46 18.13
C SER A 7 -68.91 8.27 17.99
N GLY A 8 -68.64 7.59 19.10
CA GLY A 8 -67.51 6.66 19.25
C GLY A 8 -67.68 5.23 18.72
N ALA A 9 -66.59 4.47 18.84
CA ALA A 9 -66.47 3.00 18.81
C ALA A 9 -65.01 2.61 19.21
N PRO A 10 -64.70 1.35 19.56
CA PRO A 10 -63.94 1.03 20.77
C PRO A 10 -62.54 0.39 20.56
N ALA A 11 -61.91 0.10 21.69
CA ALA A 11 -60.53 -0.34 21.93
C ALA A 11 -60.05 -1.55 21.10
N ALA A 12 -58.81 -1.45 20.61
CA ALA A 12 -58.05 -2.51 19.97
C ALA A 12 -56.93 -3.03 20.91
N GLN A 13 -56.80 -4.35 21.00
CA GLN A 13 -55.73 -5.04 21.72
C GLN A 13 -54.41 -5.05 20.90
N PRO A 14 -53.23 -5.12 21.53
CA PRO A 14 -51.97 -5.28 20.81
C PRO A 14 -51.68 -6.76 20.49
N GLY A 15 -51.35 -7.04 19.24
CA GLY A 15 -50.88 -8.35 18.77
C GLY A 15 -49.43 -8.66 19.17
N PRO A 16 -49.00 -9.93 19.09
CA PRO A 16 -47.68 -10.35 19.54
C PRO A 16 -46.59 -9.86 18.57
N ALA A 17 -45.52 -9.30 19.16
CA ALA A 17 -44.30 -8.94 18.44
C ALA A 17 -43.56 -10.21 18.00
N THR A 18 -43.48 -10.42 16.69
CA THR A 18 -42.60 -11.43 16.09
C THR A 18 -41.16 -10.94 16.19
N ALA A 19 -40.40 -11.54 17.10
CA ALA A 19 -38.94 -11.41 17.13
C ALA A 19 -38.35 -12.11 15.90
N SER A 20 -38.00 -11.35 14.85
CA SER A 20 -37.12 -11.85 13.80
C SER A 20 -35.67 -11.74 14.28
N ALA A 21 -35.14 -12.85 14.78
CA ALA A 21 -33.72 -13.04 14.98
C ALA A 21 -33.02 -13.05 13.61
N GLY A 22 -32.67 -11.86 13.12
CA GLY A 22 -31.76 -11.69 11.98
C GLY A 22 -30.33 -11.89 12.45
N GLY A 23 -29.91 -13.14 12.59
CA GLY A 23 -28.50 -13.49 12.67
C GLY A 23 -27.85 -13.12 11.34
N SER A 24 -27.26 -11.93 11.27
CA SER A 24 -26.36 -11.56 10.17
C SER A 24 -25.14 -12.46 10.29
N ALA A 25 -25.14 -13.55 9.53
CA ALA A 25 -23.92 -14.28 9.23
C ALA A 25 -22.94 -13.26 8.62
N SER A 26 -21.93 -12.90 9.41
CA SER A 26 -20.81 -12.09 8.95
C SER A 26 -20.18 -12.82 7.78
N GLN A 27 -20.42 -12.31 6.56
CA GLN A 27 -19.64 -12.71 5.41
C GLN A 27 -18.16 -12.52 5.77
N PRO A 28 -17.26 -13.46 5.43
CA PRO A 28 -15.85 -13.28 5.69
C PRO A 28 -15.44 -11.96 5.05
N GLN A 29 -14.99 -11.01 5.88
CA GLN A 29 -14.45 -9.73 5.43
C GLN A 29 -13.37 -10.06 4.40
N GLN A 30 -13.58 -9.75 3.13
CA GLN A 30 -12.54 -9.92 2.12
C GLN A 30 -11.34 -9.12 2.61
N LYS A 31 -10.22 -9.81 2.85
CA LYS A 31 -8.97 -9.14 3.24
C LYS A 31 -8.52 -8.30 2.04
N ASN A 32 -8.35 -7.00 2.25
CA ASN A 32 -7.80 -6.11 1.23
C ASN A 32 -6.44 -6.63 0.72
N ILE A 33 -6.20 -6.45 -0.57
CA ILE A 33 -4.95 -6.82 -1.24
C ILE A 33 -3.86 -5.84 -0.81
N GLY A 34 -2.88 -6.33 -0.06
CA GLY A 34 -1.80 -5.51 0.46
C GLY A 34 -0.67 -5.31 -0.55
N VAL A 35 -0.34 -4.06 -0.89
CA VAL A 35 0.84 -3.68 -1.71
C VAL A 35 1.74 -2.71 -0.94
N LEU A 36 3.00 -3.09 -0.75
CA LEU A 36 4.04 -2.29 -0.09
C LEU A 36 5.16 -1.93 -1.06
N PHE A 37 5.42 -0.64 -1.22
CA PHE A 37 6.54 -0.15 -2.02
C PHE A 37 7.76 0.16 -1.15
N VAL A 38 8.94 -0.31 -1.54
CA VAL A 38 10.16 -0.22 -0.71
C VAL A 38 11.31 0.41 -1.49
N CYS A 39 11.87 1.50 -0.94
CA CYS A 39 13.12 2.07 -1.43
C CYS A 39 14.14 2.25 -0.30
N LEU A 40 15.24 2.95 -0.53
CA LEU A 40 16.27 3.13 0.49
C LEU A 40 15.79 4.00 1.67
N GLY A 41 15.39 5.23 1.39
CA GLY A 41 15.08 6.23 2.42
C GLY A 41 13.60 6.60 2.57
N ASN A 42 12.69 5.99 1.80
CA ASN A 42 11.25 6.26 1.83
C ASN A 42 10.80 7.72 1.73
N ILE A 43 11.60 8.57 1.08
CA ILE A 43 11.23 9.97 0.83
C ILE A 43 11.01 10.27 -0.65
N CYS A 44 11.45 9.42 -1.58
CA CYS A 44 11.40 9.74 -3.01
C CYS A 44 10.69 8.66 -3.82
N ARG A 45 11.38 7.56 -4.15
CA ARG A 45 10.86 6.52 -5.07
C ARG A 45 9.62 5.80 -4.53
N SER A 46 9.66 5.24 -3.32
CA SER A 46 8.54 4.47 -2.79
C SER A 46 7.29 5.30 -2.42
N PRO A 47 7.38 6.52 -1.85
CA PRO A 47 6.18 7.37 -1.70
C PRO A 47 5.56 7.74 -3.05
N THR A 48 6.39 7.92 -4.08
CA THR A 48 5.89 8.21 -5.43
C THR A 48 5.14 7.00 -5.99
N ALA A 49 5.71 5.80 -5.86
CA ALA A 49 5.05 4.57 -6.30
C ALA A 49 3.72 4.34 -5.58
N GLU A 50 3.68 4.59 -4.27
CA GLU A 50 2.46 4.52 -3.46
C GLU A 50 1.36 5.45 -4.01
N ALA A 51 1.70 6.72 -4.23
CA ALA A 51 0.73 7.71 -4.70
C ALA A 51 0.26 7.44 -6.14
N VAL A 52 1.18 7.04 -7.02
CA VAL A 52 0.84 6.67 -8.41
C VAL A 52 -0.05 5.43 -8.42
N PHE A 53 0.28 4.40 -7.65
CA PHE A 53 -0.52 3.17 -7.60
C PHE A 53 -1.90 3.41 -6.97
N LYS A 54 -2.00 4.24 -5.91
CA LYS A 54 -3.29 4.71 -5.36
C LYS A 54 -4.14 5.37 -6.43
N ALA A 55 -3.55 6.25 -7.25
CA ALA A 55 -4.27 6.89 -8.36
C ALA A 55 -4.71 5.87 -9.42
N VAL A 56 -3.86 4.88 -9.76
CA VAL A 56 -4.18 3.79 -10.70
C VAL A 56 -5.38 2.97 -10.22
N VAL A 57 -5.37 2.48 -8.98
CA VAL A 57 -6.49 1.67 -8.44
C VAL A 57 -7.77 2.49 -8.27
N GLN A 58 -7.64 3.79 -7.95
CA GLN A 58 -8.78 4.70 -7.87
C GLN A 58 -9.43 4.90 -9.24
N ARG A 59 -8.65 5.13 -10.30
CA ARG A 59 -9.16 5.23 -11.67
C ARG A 59 -9.83 3.94 -12.15
N ALA A 60 -9.35 2.78 -11.67
CA ALA A 60 -9.94 1.49 -11.96
C ALA A 60 -11.20 1.17 -11.14
N GLY A 61 -11.58 2.02 -10.18
CA GLY A 61 -12.73 1.77 -9.29
C GLY A 61 -12.49 0.66 -8.26
N LEU A 62 -11.24 0.36 -7.95
CA LEU A 62 -10.84 -0.76 -7.08
C LEU A 62 -10.25 -0.33 -5.74
N ALA A 63 -10.24 0.97 -5.41
CA ALA A 63 -9.54 1.50 -4.23
C ALA A 63 -9.88 0.77 -2.92
N ASP A 64 -11.13 0.41 -2.70
CA ASP A 64 -11.59 -0.24 -1.46
C ASP A 64 -11.07 -1.68 -1.30
N ALA A 65 -10.62 -2.32 -2.38
CA ALA A 65 -10.08 -3.67 -2.38
C ALA A 65 -8.58 -3.73 -2.01
N PHE A 66 -7.91 -2.58 -1.84
CA PHE A 66 -6.46 -2.51 -1.65
C PHE A 66 -6.07 -1.88 -0.30
N ASP A 67 -4.93 -2.34 0.23
CA ASP A 67 -4.19 -1.69 1.31
C ASP A 67 -2.80 -1.32 0.77
N ILE A 68 -2.54 -0.02 0.60
CA ILE A 68 -1.37 0.48 -0.13
C ILE A 68 -0.53 1.38 0.76
N ASP A 69 0.75 1.05 0.89
CA ASP A 69 1.70 1.74 1.77
C ASP A 69 3.11 1.79 1.15
N SER A 70 4.01 2.55 1.77
CA SER A 70 5.43 2.57 1.42
C SER A 70 6.34 2.59 2.65
N CYS A 71 7.56 2.07 2.50
CA CYS A 71 8.58 2.10 3.55
C CYS A 71 10.01 2.15 2.99
N GLY A 72 10.99 2.16 3.90
CA GLY A 72 12.41 2.34 3.62
C GLY A 72 13.32 1.27 4.24
N THR A 73 14.45 0.99 3.59
CA THR A 73 15.50 0.08 4.10
C THR A 73 16.62 0.84 4.82
N GLY A 74 16.26 1.70 5.78
CA GLY A 74 17.22 2.33 6.69
C GLY A 74 17.84 3.67 6.23
N GLY A 75 17.53 4.15 5.02
CA GLY A 75 17.99 5.48 4.57
C GLY A 75 19.52 5.63 4.46
N GLY A 76 20.26 4.51 4.38
CA GLY A 76 21.72 4.49 4.37
C GLY A 76 22.35 3.90 5.64
N ASN A 77 21.56 3.69 6.70
CA ASN A 77 22.02 2.93 7.87
C ASN A 77 21.91 1.43 7.51
N PRO A 78 23.02 0.66 7.47
CA PRO A 78 22.99 -0.76 7.12
C PRO A 78 22.41 -1.66 8.22
N ASP A 79 22.25 -1.15 9.45
CA ASP A 79 21.80 -1.94 10.60
C ASP A 79 20.40 -1.54 11.09
N TRP A 80 19.63 -0.82 10.27
CA TRP A 80 18.28 -0.31 10.61
C TRP A 80 17.30 -1.39 11.10
N PHE A 81 17.48 -2.64 10.68
CA PHE A 81 16.60 -3.76 11.04
C PHE A 81 16.99 -4.44 12.37
N THR A 82 18.11 -4.03 12.97
CA THR A 82 18.61 -4.60 14.22
C THR A 82 17.98 -3.95 15.45
N GLU A 83 18.15 -4.58 16.61
CA GLU A 83 17.74 -3.99 17.89
C GLU A 83 18.49 -2.66 18.14
N GLY A 84 17.74 -1.57 18.31
CA GLY A 84 18.31 -0.22 18.40
C GLY A 84 18.70 0.40 17.04
N GLY A 85 18.41 -0.29 15.93
CA GLY A 85 18.52 0.27 14.59
C GLY A 85 17.57 1.45 14.37
N TRP A 86 17.94 2.35 13.45
CA TRP A 86 17.18 3.56 13.14
C TRP A 86 17.27 3.87 11.64
N SER A 87 16.31 4.65 11.13
CA SER A 87 16.29 5.11 9.75
C SER A 87 16.49 6.61 9.66
N TYR A 88 17.36 7.06 8.75
CA TYR A 88 17.72 8.48 8.59
C TYR A 88 16.56 9.44 8.38
N HIS A 89 15.50 8.97 7.72
CA HIS A 89 14.38 9.79 7.30
C HIS A 89 13.08 9.44 8.01
N GLU A 90 13.12 8.69 9.11
CA GLU A 90 11.88 8.30 9.80
C GLU A 90 11.08 9.53 10.25
N GLY A 91 9.81 9.60 9.83
CA GLY A 91 8.90 10.73 10.07
C GLY A 91 8.97 11.87 9.05
N ASP A 92 10.03 11.93 8.23
CA ASP A 92 10.21 12.98 7.22
C ASP A 92 9.11 12.92 6.14
N PRO A 93 8.70 14.08 5.59
CA PRO A 93 7.85 14.10 4.41
C PRO A 93 8.61 13.63 3.16
N ALA A 94 7.87 13.35 2.09
CA ALA A 94 8.47 13.12 0.78
C ALA A 94 9.37 14.28 0.33
N ASP A 95 10.43 13.97 -0.43
CA ASP A 95 11.38 14.91 -0.99
C ASP A 95 10.63 16.01 -1.75
N SER A 96 10.98 17.26 -1.46
CA SER A 96 10.27 18.43 -1.97
C SER A 96 10.37 18.56 -3.50
N ARG A 97 11.50 18.14 -4.10
CA ARG A 97 11.70 18.16 -5.55
C ARG A 97 10.83 17.10 -6.21
N MET A 98 10.80 15.89 -5.65
CA MET A 98 9.89 14.85 -6.14
C MET A 98 8.43 15.25 -5.98
N THR A 99 8.05 15.83 -4.84
CA THR A 99 6.70 16.35 -4.59
C THR A 99 6.30 17.41 -5.62
N LEU A 100 7.21 18.33 -5.95
CA LEU A 100 6.98 19.36 -6.97
C LEU A 100 6.77 18.74 -8.36
N THR A 101 7.61 17.78 -8.74
CA THR A 101 7.51 17.09 -10.05
C THR A 101 6.24 16.26 -10.14
N ALA A 102 5.91 15.47 -9.12
CA ALA A 102 4.69 14.66 -9.05
C ALA A 102 3.42 15.53 -9.12
N ARG A 103 3.42 16.68 -8.44
CA ARG A 103 2.29 17.63 -8.48
C ARG A 103 1.99 18.13 -9.90
N LYS A 104 3.00 18.33 -10.75
CA LYS A 104 2.78 18.73 -12.15
C LYS A 104 2.01 17.67 -12.94
N ARG A 105 2.06 16.41 -12.51
CA ARG A 105 1.31 15.28 -13.07
C ARG A 105 0.00 14.99 -12.31
N GLY A 106 -0.41 15.86 -11.38
CA GLY A 106 -1.62 15.66 -10.57
C GLY A 106 -1.47 14.62 -9.46
N VAL A 107 -0.25 14.17 -9.16
CA VAL A 107 0.02 13.19 -8.10
C VAL A 107 0.43 13.91 -6.81
N LEU A 108 -0.27 13.62 -5.72
CA LEU A 108 0.01 14.19 -4.39
C LEU A 108 0.75 13.18 -3.52
N LEU A 109 1.96 13.54 -3.10
CA LEU A 109 2.75 12.74 -2.15
C LEU A 109 2.42 13.20 -0.73
N THR A 110 1.81 12.31 0.05
CA THR A 110 1.36 12.60 1.42
C THR A 110 1.99 11.68 2.46
N SER A 111 2.69 10.64 2.03
CA SER A 111 3.34 9.67 2.90
C SER A 111 4.41 10.31 3.76
N ARG A 112 4.53 9.80 4.98
CA ARG A 112 5.67 10.06 5.86
C ARG A 112 6.58 8.84 5.84
N SER A 113 7.87 9.11 5.79
CA SER A 113 8.88 8.07 5.71
C SER A 113 8.84 7.20 6.98
N ARG A 114 8.91 5.88 6.80
CA ARG A 114 9.02 4.89 7.87
C ARG A 114 9.96 3.75 7.48
N PRO A 115 10.66 3.10 8.43
CA PRO A 115 11.41 1.90 8.14
C PRO A 115 10.48 0.72 7.79
N LEU A 116 11.02 -0.22 7.03
CA LEU A 116 10.45 -1.57 6.90
C LEU A 116 10.42 -2.23 8.27
N ALA A 117 9.29 -2.85 8.61
CA ALA A 117 9.06 -3.52 9.88
C ALA A 117 8.73 -5.02 9.68
N PRO A 118 8.93 -5.87 10.69
CA PRO A 118 8.61 -7.30 10.61
C PRO A 118 7.14 -7.60 10.26
N LEU A 119 6.21 -6.81 10.81
CA LEU A 119 4.78 -6.96 10.58
C LEU A 119 4.40 -6.76 9.11
N ASP A 120 5.18 -5.98 8.34
CA ASP A 120 4.94 -5.74 6.92
C ASP A 120 4.92 -7.06 6.11
N PHE A 121 5.73 -8.05 6.49
CA PHE A 121 5.79 -9.34 5.81
C PHE A 121 4.54 -10.20 6.01
N SER A 122 3.75 -9.92 7.05
CA SER A 122 2.48 -10.61 7.30
C SER A 122 1.27 -9.82 6.75
N ARG A 123 1.38 -8.48 6.74
CA ARG A 123 0.35 -7.57 6.28
C ARG A 123 0.22 -7.59 4.76
N PHE A 124 1.32 -7.47 4.03
CA PHE A 124 1.32 -7.25 2.59
C PHE A 124 1.46 -8.53 1.76
N ASP A 125 0.70 -8.59 0.67
CA ASP A 125 0.72 -9.65 -0.33
C ASP A 125 1.81 -9.44 -1.37
N TYR A 126 2.12 -8.18 -1.68
CA TYR A 126 3.14 -7.75 -2.63
C TYR A 126 4.10 -6.78 -1.95
N ILE A 127 5.40 -7.09 -1.97
CA ILE A 127 6.46 -6.24 -1.43
C ILE A 127 7.41 -5.91 -2.59
N VAL A 128 7.31 -4.67 -3.08
CA VAL A 128 7.87 -4.25 -4.35
C VAL A 128 9.08 -3.33 -4.12
N GLY A 129 10.28 -3.82 -4.44
CA GLY A 129 11.53 -3.07 -4.31
C GLY A 129 11.82 -2.20 -5.53
N MET A 130 12.37 -1.00 -5.31
CA MET A 130 12.70 -0.07 -6.41
C MET A 130 13.97 -0.46 -7.17
N ASP A 131 14.94 -1.08 -6.48
CA ASP A 131 16.19 -1.56 -7.06
C ASP A 131 16.66 -2.88 -6.42
N ALA A 132 17.70 -3.50 -6.99
CA ALA A 132 18.24 -4.75 -6.49
C ALA A 132 18.87 -4.63 -5.10
N LYS A 133 19.33 -3.43 -4.69
CA LYS A 133 19.85 -3.20 -3.33
C LYS A 133 18.72 -3.26 -2.32
N ASN A 134 17.54 -2.72 -2.64
CA ASN A 134 16.35 -2.81 -1.80
C ASN A 134 15.95 -4.27 -1.61
N ILE A 135 15.92 -5.09 -2.67
CA ILE A 135 15.61 -6.52 -2.56
C ILE A 135 16.58 -7.25 -1.63
N ARG A 136 17.89 -6.98 -1.76
CA ARG A 136 18.90 -7.56 -0.86
C ARG A 136 18.68 -7.12 0.58
N ALA A 137 18.47 -5.84 0.82
CA ALA A 137 18.23 -5.27 2.13
C ALA A 137 16.98 -5.86 2.81
N ILE A 138 15.88 -6.03 2.07
CA ILE A 138 14.66 -6.69 2.54
C ILE A 138 14.94 -8.13 2.98
N ARG A 139 15.69 -8.90 2.17
CA ARG A 139 16.06 -10.28 2.50
C ARG A 139 16.94 -10.36 3.75
N THR A 140 17.95 -9.49 3.85
CA THR A 140 18.82 -9.44 5.04
C THR A 140 18.02 -9.16 6.32
N ALA A 141 17.12 -8.18 6.28
CA ALA A 141 16.26 -7.86 7.42
C ALA A 141 15.31 -9.03 7.77
N ALA A 142 14.69 -9.65 6.75
CA ALA A 142 13.83 -10.81 6.91
C ALA A 142 14.56 -12.00 7.56
N ASP A 143 15.77 -12.31 7.12
CA ASP A 143 16.59 -13.39 7.66
C ASP A 143 16.99 -13.12 9.11
N TYR A 144 17.34 -11.87 9.44
CA TYR A 144 17.62 -11.44 10.80
C TYR A 144 16.41 -11.62 11.73
N TRP A 145 15.22 -11.20 11.30
CA TRP A 145 14.00 -11.33 12.10
C TRP A 145 13.51 -12.77 12.21
N ARG A 146 13.73 -13.64 11.20
CA ARG A 146 13.30 -15.04 11.21
C ARG A 146 13.92 -15.89 12.32
N VAL A 147 15.18 -15.61 12.66
CA VAL A 147 15.94 -16.41 13.65
C VAL A 147 15.73 -15.93 15.09
N ARG A 148 14.99 -14.83 15.30
CA ARG A 148 14.73 -14.25 16.61
C ARG A 148 13.30 -14.56 17.09
N PRO A 149 13.08 -14.70 18.41
CA PRO A 149 11.74 -14.85 18.96
C PRO A 149 10.96 -13.54 18.80
N MET A 150 10.02 -13.50 17.86
CA MET A 150 9.28 -12.29 17.46
C MET A 150 7.78 -12.38 17.76
N GLY A 151 7.35 -13.35 18.58
CA GLY A 151 5.93 -13.55 18.88
C GLY A 151 5.09 -13.82 17.63
N ALA A 152 3.96 -13.11 17.49
CA ALA A 152 3.05 -13.22 16.36
C ALA A 152 3.55 -12.52 15.07
N ASP A 153 4.56 -11.63 15.17
CA ASP A 153 5.07 -10.82 14.06
C ASP A 153 6.18 -11.52 13.27
N LYS A 154 6.03 -12.83 13.08
CA LYS A 154 7.02 -13.67 12.42
C LYS A 154 6.98 -13.46 10.91
N VAL A 155 8.15 -13.23 10.32
CA VAL A 155 8.32 -13.22 8.86
C VAL A 155 7.95 -14.60 8.28
N PRO A 156 6.95 -14.69 7.38
CA PRO A 156 6.53 -15.96 6.79
C PRO A 156 7.65 -16.61 6.00
N GLU A 157 7.72 -17.94 5.97
CA GLU A 157 8.75 -18.67 5.20
C GLU A 157 8.69 -18.40 3.70
N ALA A 158 7.48 -18.25 3.16
CA ALA A 158 7.26 -17.97 1.75
C ALA A 158 7.32 -16.47 1.38
N TYR A 159 7.86 -15.59 2.24
CA TYR A 159 7.89 -14.14 1.96
C TYR A 159 8.59 -13.82 0.63
N GLY A 160 9.59 -14.62 0.24
CA GLY A 160 10.33 -14.43 -1.00
C GLY A 160 9.47 -14.48 -2.26
N GLN A 161 8.33 -15.17 -2.23
CA GLN A 161 7.38 -15.22 -3.35
C GLN A 161 6.59 -13.93 -3.53
N ARG A 162 6.58 -13.06 -2.50
CA ARG A 162 5.92 -11.75 -2.51
C ARG A 162 6.86 -10.63 -2.95
N LEU A 163 8.14 -10.93 -3.14
CA LEU A 163 9.16 -9.95 -3.52
C LEU A 163 9.28 -9.82 -5.03
N SER A 164 9.21 -8.60 -5.51
CA SER A 164 9.42 -8.26 -6.92
C SER A 164 10.13 -6.92 -7.07
N LEU A 165 10.78 -6.73 -8.22
CA LEU A 165 11.30 -5.42 -8.61
C LEU A 165 10.19 -4.61 -9.26
N MET A 166 10.12 -3.31 -9.00
CA MET A 166 9.12 -2.44 -9.63
C MET A 166 9.18 -2.53 -11.16
N THR A 167 10.38 -2.58 -11.74
CA THR A 167 10.57 -2.63 -13.19
C THR A 167 10.15 -3.96 -13.83
N SER A 168 9.91 -5.03 -13.05
CA SER A 168 9.35 -6.27 -13.61
C SER A 168 7.92 -6.10 -14.10
N TYR A 169 7.24 -5.04 -13.66
CA TYR A 169 5.88 -4.70 -14.08
C TYR A 169 5.84 -3.69 -15.24
N CYS A 170 6.97 -3.19 -15.71
CA CYS A 170 7.00 -2.26 -16.85
C CYS A 170 6.52 -2.94 -18.14
N THR A 171 5.61 -2.29 -18.85
CA THR A 171 5.10 -2.76 -20.15
C THR A 171 5.70 -1.98 -21.33
N LYS A 172 6.02 -0.70 -21.12
CA LYS A 172 6.64 0.20 -22.10
C LYS A 172 8.15 0.25 -21.93
N PHE A 173 8.65 0.30 -20.69
CA PHE A 173 10.08 0.37 -20.38
C PHE A 173 10.68 -1.00 -20.05
N LYS A 174 10.38 -2.00 -20.89
CA LYS A 174 10.88 -3.37 -20.69
C LYS A 174 12.40 -3.41 -20.72
N GLY A 175 12.99 -4.17 -19.80
CA GLY A 175 14.43 -4.35 -19.69
C GLY A 175 15.14 -3.29 -18.85
N GLU A 176 14.44 -2.29 -18.32
CA GLU A 176 15.01 -1.40 -17.31
C GLU A 176 15.34 -2.19 -16.03
N PRO A 177 16.59 -2.18 -15.54
CA PRO A 177 16.99 -3.00 -14.41
C PRO A 177 16.43 -2.50 -13.07
N GLU A 178 16.18 -1.20 -12.91
CA GLU A 178 15.77 -0.60 -11.65
C GLU A 178 15.10 0.77 -11.85
N VAL A 179 14.40 1.24 -10.81
CA VAL A 179 13.97 2.63 -10.72
C VAL A 179 15.14 3.46 -10.18
N PRO A 180 15.76 4.33 -11.00
CA PRO A 180 17.00 5.01 -10.64
C PRO A 180 16.78 5.97 -9.48
N ASP A 181 17.81 6.15 -8.65
CA ASP A 181 17.77 7.18 -7.61
C ASP A 181 17.89 8.58 -8.25
N PRO A 182 16.86 9.44 -8.15
CA PRO A 182 16.85 10.71 -8.87
C PRO A 182 17.81 11.75 -8.28
N TYR A 183 18.41 11.49 -7.11
CA TYR A 183 19.24 12.45 -6.40
C TYR A 183 20.44 12.95 -7.22
N TYR A 184 20.95 12.12 -8.15
CA TYR A 184 22.12 12.41 -8.98
C TYR A 184 21.77 12.91 -10.39
N GLY A 185 20.50 12.89 -10.79
CA GLY A 185 20.05 13.13 -12.18
C GLY A 185 19.48 14.52 -12.47
N GLY A 186 19.46 15.43 -11.48
CA GLY A 186 18.79 16.72 -11.61
C GLY A 186 17.28 16.60 -11.89
N PRO A 187 16.62 17.64 -12.42
CA PRO A 187 15.17 17.61 -12.68
C PRO A 187 14.70 16.47 -13.59
N ALA A 188 15.50 16.11 -14.61
CA ALA A 188 15.19 15.03 -15.54
C ALA A 188 15.16 13.65 -14.86
N GLY A 189 15.96 13.46 -13.80
CA GLY A 189 15.94 12.23 -13.01
C GLY A 189 14.59 11.99 -12.32
N PHE A 190 13.94 13.05 -11.81
CA PHE A 190 12.62 12.93 -11.17
C PHE A 190 11.53 12.58 -12.18
N GLU A 191 11.56 13.17 -13.37
CA GLU A 191 10.61 12.84 -14.44
C GLU A 191 10.79 11.39 -14.90
N ARG A 192 12.04 10.92 -15.04
CA ARG A 192 12.32 9.53 -15.41
C ARG A 192 11.77 8.53 -14.40
N VAL A 193 11.86 8.83 -13.10
CA VAL A 193 11.27 8.00 -12.05
C VAL A 193 9.76 7.94 -12.21
N LEU A 194 9.09 9.08 -12.42
CA LEU A 194 7.64 9.10 -12.63
C LEU A 194 7.23 8.31 -13.88
N ASP A 195 7.96 8.43 -15.00
CA ASP A 195 7.67 7.67 -16.22
C ASP A 195 7.70 6.15 -15.98
N LEU A 196 8.72 5.67 -15.26
CA LEU A 196 8.86 4.26 -14.91
C LEU A 196 7.75 3.80 -13.98
N LEU A 197 7.40 4.62 -12.97
CA LEU A 197 6.36 4.29 -12.00
C LEU A 197 4.96 4.32 -12.61
N ASP A 198 4.67 5.27 -13.50
CA ASP A 198 3.41 5.33 -14.24
C ASP A 198 3.20 4.06 -15.09
N ASP A 199 4.22 3.59 -15.81
CA ASP A 199 4.16 2.34 -16.58
C ASP A 199 4.06 1.11 -15.67
N ALA A 200 4.92 1.02 -14.67
CA ALA A 200 5.00 -0.15 -13.81
C ALA A 200 3.76 -0.31 -12.91
N CYS A 201 3.13 0.77 -12.43
CA CYS A 201 1.94 0.69 -11.58
C CYS A 201 0.73 0.15 -12.36
N GLU A 202 0.55 0.55 -13.62
CA GLU A 202 -0.50 0.02 -14.49
C GLU A 202 -0.27 -1.48 -14.79
N GLY A 203 0.98 -1.87 -15.04
CA GLY A 203 1.36 -3.27 -15.22
C GLY A 203 1.17 -4.11 -13.95
N LEU A 204 1.50 -3.55 -12.78
CA LEU A 204 1.30 -4.20 -11.48
C LEU A 204 -0.19 -4.44 -11.24
N LEU A 205 -1.04 -3.44 -11.44
CA LEU A 205 -2.50 -3.63 -11.30
C LEU A 205 -2.99 -4.71 -12.25
N THR A 206 -2.56 -4.69 -13.51
CA THR A 206 -2.93 -5.70 -14.51
C THR A 206 -2.59 -7.12 -14.04
N GLN A 207 -1.39 -7.32 -13.50
CA GLN A 207 -0.99 -8.62 -12.98
C GLN A 207 -1.81 -9.03 -11.76
N ILE A 208 -2.02 -8.13 -10.79
CA ILE A 208 -2.82 -8.41 -9.59
C ILE A 208 -4.24 -8.82 -9.98
N ARG A 209 -4.85 -8.15 -10.98
CA ARG A 209 -6.19 -8.50 -11.46
C ARG A 209 -6.25 -9.92 -12.02
N GLN A 210 -5.23 -10.34 -12.76
CA GLN A 210 -5.15 -11.70 -13.31
C GLN A 210 -4.97 -12.74 -12.19
N GLU A 211 -4.11 -12.47 -11.21
CA GLU A 211 -3.83 -13.38 -10.10
C GLU A 211 -5.00 -13.50 -9.10
N ARG A 212 -5.75 -12.42 -8.90
CA ARG A 212 -6.83 -12.32 -7.89
C ARG A 212 -8.24 -12.40 -8.46
N GLY A 213 -8.39 -12.41 -9.79
CA GLY A 213 -9.68 -12.51 -10.46
C GLY A 213 -10.56 -11.25 -10.34
N LEU A 214 -9.94 -10.07 -10.53
CA LEU A 214 -10.61 -8.75 -10.43
C LEU A 214 -10.98 -8.14 -11.80
#